data_AF-A0A3R5QU34-F1
#
_entry.id   AF-A0A3R5QU34-F1
#
_cell.length_a   1.000
_cell.length_b   1.000
_cell.length_c   1.000
_cell.angle_alpha   90.00
_cell.angle_beta   90.00
_cell.angle_gamma   90.00
#
_symmetry.space_group_name_H-M   'P 1'
#
loop_
_entity.id
_entity.type
_entity.pdbx_description
1 polymer ?
#
loop_
_entity_poly.entity_id
_entity_poly.type
_entity_poly.pdbx_seq_one_letter_code
_entity_poly.pdbx_strand_id
1 'polypeptide(L)'
;MFKNIISLIIIGLGLFIIFISLNHNNFKIYRSNKDEDKDAKYIYMQTISDIFSGMLFIILGLLSLFDILDGEKVGFISTVLVLINRISEMIISNKYAK
;
A
#
# COMPACT_ATOMS: atom_id res chain seq x y z
N MET A 1 3.76 -26.69 -0.01
CA MET A 1 4.38 -25.95 1.12
C MET A 1 4.93 -24.58 0.71
N PHE A 2 5.81 -24.51 -0.30
CA PHE A 2 6.43 -23.23 -0.72
C PHE A 2 5.42 -22.17 -1.20
N LYS A 3 4.38 -22.59 -1.94
CA LYS A 3 3.28 -21.71 -2.37
C LYS A 3 2.61 -21.01 -1.19
N ASN A 4 2.22 -21.76 -0.16
CA ASN A 4 1.55 -21.22 1.03
C ASN A 4 2.43 -20.21 1.77
N ILE A 5 3.75 -20.44 1.84
CA ILE A 5 4.70 -19.51 2.45
C ILE A 5 4.73 -18.19 1.67
N ILE A 6 4.83 -18.25 0.34
CA ILE A 6 4.81 -17.06 -0.52
C ILE A 6 3.51 -16.28 -0.34
N SER A 7 2.36 -16.96 -0.36
CA SER A 7 1.08 -16.31 -0.20
C SER A 7 0.93 -15.66 1.19
N LEU A 8 1.43 -16.31 2.25
CA LEU A 8 1.46 -15.72 3.59
C LEU A 8 2.38 -14.49 3.68
N ILE A 9 3.53 -14.50 2.99
CA ILE A 9 4.42 -13.34 2.90
C ILE A 9 3.71 -12.18 2.20
N ILE A 10 2.97 -12.44 1.12
CA ILE A 10 2.21 -11.43 0.39
C ILE A 10 1.10 -10.82 1.25
N ILE A 11 0.38 -11.65 2.01
CA ILE A 11 -0.62 -11.16 2.98
C ILE A 11 0.06 -10.32 4.06
N GLY A 12 1.18 -10.80 4.60
CA GLY A 12 1.98 -10.09 5.61
C GLY A 12 2.46 -8.72 5.12
N LEU A 13 2.91 -8.63 3.86
CA LEU A 13 3.27 -7.37 3.21
C LEU A 13 2.07 -6.41 3.13
N GLY A 14 0.91 -6.91 2.72
CA GLY A 14 -0.31 -6.11 2.66
C GLY A 14 -0.72 -5.56 4.03
N LEU A 15 -0.66 -6.39 5.08
CA LEU A 15 -0.91 -5.97 6.47
C LEU A 15 0.12 -4.95 6.95
N PHE A 16 1.40 -5.14 6.63
CA PHE A 16 2.47 -4.24 7.01
C PHE A 16 2.32 -2.85 6.38
N ILE A 17 1.95 -2.78 5.10
CA ILE A 17 1.67 -1.52 4.40
C ILE A 17 0.53 -0.76 5.08
N ILE A 18 -0.58 -1.45 5.40
CA ILE A 18 -1.72 -0.84 6.11
C ILE A 18 -1.27 -0.31 7.49
N PHE A 19 -0.51 -1.11 8.24
CA PHE A 19 -0.05 -0.74 9.57
C PHE A 19 0.86 0.49 9.54
N ILE A 20 1.81 0.56 8.60
CA ILE A 20 2.67 1.73 8.42
C ILE A 20 1.83 2.95 8.02
N SER A 21 0.93 2.78 7.05
CA SER A 21 0.10 3.86 6.53
C SER A 21 -0.73 4.56 7.62
N LEU A 22 -1.33 3.76 8.52
CA LEU A 22 -2.10 4.28 9.66
C LEU A 22 -1.22 4.97 10.70
N ASN A 23 -0.02 4.44 10.98
CA ASN A 23 0.90 5.05 11.93
C ASN A 23 1.61 6.31 11.38
N HIS A 24 1.76 6.42 10.06
CA HIS A 24 2.36 7.59 9.40
C HIS A 24 1.54 8.87 9.68
N ASN A 25 0.22 8.74 9.78
CA ASN A 25 -0.69 9.85 10.09
C ASN A 25 -0.46 10.40 11.50
N ASN A 26 -0.26 9.51 12.50
CA ASN A 26 -0.02 9.90 13.89
C ASN A 26 1.31 10.64 14.10
N PHE A 27 2.35 10.34 13.31
CA PHE A 27 3.69 10.90 13.52
C PHE A 27 3.86 12.32 12.97
N LYS A 28 3.05 12.73 11.98
CA LYS A 28 3.15 14.07 11.34
C LYS A 28 2.15 15.10 11.87
N ILE A 29 0.99 14.68 12.39
CA ILE A 29 0.02 15.59 13.04
C ILE A 29 0.69 16.35 14.21
N TYR A 30 1.71 15.76 14.84
CA TYR A 30 2.46 16.41 15.92
C TYR A 30 3.48 17.48 15.46
N ARG A 31 3.70 17.70 14.15
CA ARG A 31 4.91 18.39 13.65
C ARG A 31 4.73 19.61 12.73
N SER A 32 3.52 20.05 12.35
CA SER A 32 3.41 21.15 11.37
C SER A 32 2.27 22.14 11.65
N ASN A 33 2.64 23.38 12.02
CA ASN A 33 1.75 24.55 12.22
C ASN A 33 1.88 25.60 11.09
N LYS A 34 2.44 25.26 9.91
CA LYS A 34 2.74 26.28 8.87
C LYS A 34 2.10 26.07 7.49
N ASP A 35 1.69 24.85 7.12
CA ASP A 35 1.03 24.53 5.83
C ASP A 35 -0.02 23.40 5.98
N GLU A 36 -0.81 23.47 7.06
CA GLU A 36 -1.67 22.37 7.56
C GLU A 36 -2.59 21.74 6.49
N ASP A 37 -3.22 22.53 5.62
CA ASP A 37 -4.25 22.00 4.71
C ASP A 37 -3.70 21.13 3.57
N LYS A 38 -2.55 21.52 2.98
CA LYS A 38 -1.96 20.76 1.86
C LYS A 38 -1.25 19.52 2.36
N ASP A 39 -0.52 19.63 3.46
CA ASP A 39 0.16 18.50 4.09
C ASP A 39 -0.83 17.47 4.64
N ALA A 40 -1.90 17.91 5.31
CA ALA A 40 -2.95 16.99 5.77
C ALA A 40 -3.63 16.27 4.61
N LYS A 41 -3.88 16.99 3.49
CA LYS A 41 -4.48 16.40 2.29
C LYS A 41 -3.55 15.45 1.56
N TYR A 42 -2.25 15.75 1.51
CA TYR A 42 -1.22 14.83 1.03
C TYR A 42 -1.23 13.53 1.84
N ILE A 43 -1.11 13.65 3.16
CA ILE A 43 -1.05 12.49 4.07
C ILE A 43 -2.32 11.67 3.95
N TYR A 44 -3.50 12.30 3.99
CA TYR A 44 -4.76 11.60 3.87
C TYR A 44 -4.88 10.81 2.56
N MET A 45 -4.53 11.44 1.43
CA MET A 45 -4.58 10.77 0.12
C MET A 45 -3.53 9.67 0.00
N GLN A 46 -2.33 9.88 0.52
CA GLN A 46 -1.28 8.87 0.53
C GLN A 46 -1.68 7.68 1.42
N THR A 47 -2.20 7.95 2.61
CA THR A 47 -2.69 6.93 3.55
C THR A 47 -3.77 6.07 2.90
N ILE A 48 -4.76 6.68 2.23
CA ILE A 48 -5.79 5.96 1.49
C ILE A 48 -5.18 5.09 0.38
N SER A 49 -4.27 5.65 -0.43
CA SER A 49 -3.61 4.90 -1.50
C SER A 49 -2.89 3.66 -0.97
N ASP A 50 -2.13 3.82 0.12
CA ASP A 50 -1.38 2.73 0.73
C ASP A 50 -2.31 1.68 1.37
N ILE A 51 -3.42 2.10 2.01
CA ILE A 51 -4.43 1.16 2.53
C ILE A 51 -5.05 0.34 1.40
N PHE A 52 -5.45 0.99 0.29
CA PHE A 52 -5.98 0.28 -0.87
C PHE A 52 -4.96 -0.69 -1.46
N SER A 53 -3.70 -0.26 -1.59
CA SER A 53 -2.62 -1.13 -2.07
C SER A 53 -2.44 -2.34 -1.16
N GLY A 54 -2.36 -2.12 0.16
CA GLY A 54 -2.22 -3.19 1.14
C GLY A 54 -3.39 -4.18 1.11
N MET A 55 -4.63 -3.71 0.96
CA MET A 55 -5.81 -4.57 0.77
C MET A 55 -5.71 -5.42 -0.49
N LEU A 56 -5.23 -4.86 -1.61
CA LEU A 56 -5.04 -5.60 -2.86
C LEU A 56 -3.99 -6.71 -2.70
N PHE A 57 -2.89 -6.44 -1.99
CA PHE A 57 -1.90 -7.46 -1.63
C PHE A 57 -2.51 -8.59 -0.80
N ILE A 58 -3.33 -8.28 0.21
CA ILE A 58 -4.04 -9.29 1.01
C ILE A 58 -4.95 -10.15 0.12
N ILE A 59 -5.75 -9.53 -0.75
CA ILE A 59 -6.64 -10.25 -1.68
C ILE A 59 -5.83 -11.16 -2.60
N LEU A 60 -4.72 -10.67 -3.17
CA LEU A 60 -3.83 -11.48 -4.01
C LEU A 60 -3.23 -12.68 -3.27
N GLY A 61 -2.81 -12.48 -2.04
CA GLY A 61 -2.30 -13.55 -1.20
C GLY A 61 -3.38 -14.59 -0.88
N LEU A 62 -4.62 -14.16 -0.60
CA LEU A 62 -5.76 -15.07 -0.39
C LEU A 62 -6.11 -15.85 -1.66
N LEU A 63 -6.21 -15.18 -2.81
CA LEU A 63 -6.46 -15.86 -4.10
C LEU A 63 -5.37 -16.88 -4.43
N SER A 64 -4.13 -16.60 -4.05
CA SER A 64 -3.02 -17.54 -4.17
C SER A 64 -3.16 -18.73 -3.20
N LEU A 65 -3.54 -18.49 -1.94
CA LEU A 65 -3.75 -19.54 -0.93
C LEU A 65 -4.87 -20.51 -1.31
N PHE A 66 -5.95 -20.01 -1.93
CA PHE A 66 -7.09 -20.83 -2.38
C PHE A 66 -6.87 -21.47 -3.75
N ASP A 67 -5.64 -21.49 -4.26
CA ASP A 67 -5.27 -22.03 -5.57
C ASP A 67 -6.03 -21.43 -6.76
N ILE A 68 -6.65 -20.25 -6.60
CA ILE A 68 -7.34 -19.52 -7.67
C ILE A 68 -6.33 -18.88 -8.64
N LEU A 69 -5.21 -18.40 -8.10
CA LEU A 69 -4.11 -17.81 -8.88
C LEU A 69 -2.79 -18.56 -8.67
N ASP A 70 -2.10 -18.80 -9.79
CA ASP A 70 -0.75 -19.36 -9.82
C ASP A 70 0.28 -18.35 -9.31
N GLY A 71 1.39 -18.85 -8.75
CA GLY A 71 2.45 -18.02 -8.20
C GLY A 71 3.03 -17.02 -9.22
N GLU A 72 3.14 -17.41 -10.49
CA GLU A 72 3.59 -16.53 -11.57
C GLU A 72 2.63 -15.36 -11.82
N LYS A 73 1.32 -15.64 -11.87
CA LYS A 73 0.28 -14.62 -12.04
C LYS A 73 0.27 -13.66 -10.85
N VAL A 74 0.41 -14.19 -9.64
CA VAL A 74 0.51 -13.41 -8.41
C VAL A 74 1.75 -12.51 -8.44
N GLY A 75 2.91 -13.03 -8.87
CA GLY A 75 4.14 -12.26 -9.04
C GLY A 75 3.99 -11.12 -10.06
N PHE A 76 3.36 -11.40 -11.21
CA PHE A 76 3.12 -10.38 -12.23
C PHE A 76 2.17 -9.28 -11.73
N ILE A 77 1.01 -9.66 -11.17
CA ILE A 77 0.02 -8.68 -10.68
C ILE A 77 0.59 -7.87 -9.52
N SER A 78 1.32 -8.49 -8.59
CA SER A 78 1.97 -7.75 -7.49
C SER A 78 3.00 -6.74 -8.00
N THR A 79 3.78 -7.08 -9.03
CA THR A 79 4.71 -6.14 -9.68
C THR A 79 3.97 -4.95 -10.29
N VAL A 80 2.87 -5.22 -10.99
CA VAL A 80 2.01 -4.16 -11.55
C VAL A 80 1.42 -3.27 -10.46
N LEU A 81 0.97 -3.84 -9.34
CA LEU A 81 0.48 -3.07 -8.20
C LEU A 81 1.53 -2.17 -7.58
N VAL A 82 2.79 -2.62 -7.47
CA VAL A 82 3.89 -1.78 -6.99
C VAL A 82 4.12 -0.59 -7.91
N LEU A 83 4.12 -0.83 -9.24
CA LEU A 83 4.27 0.25 -10.22
C LEU A 83 3.13 1.27 -10.14
N ILE A 84 1.89 0.79 -10.06
CA ILE A 84 0.72 1.66 -9.88
C ILE A 84 0.84 2.46 -8.58
N ASN A 85 1.23 1.83 -7.47
CA ASN A 85 1.38 2.55 -6.20
C ASN A 85 2.42 3.67 -6.29
N ARG A 86 3.56 3.42 -6.97
CA ARG A 86 4.58 4.45 -7.19
C ARG A 86 4.11 5.59 -8.10
N ILE A 87 3.32 5.28 -9.13
CA ILE A 87 2.72 6.31 -9.98
C ILE A 87 1.73 7.16 -9.16
N SER A 88 0.87 6.53 -8.35
CA SER A 88 -0.07 7.22 -7.46
C SER A 88 0.65 8.15 -6.49
N GLU A 89 1.70 7.66 -5.81
CA GLU A 89 2.51 8.46 -4.88
C GLU A 89 3.15 9.67 -5.58
N MET A 90 3.69 9.49 -6.79
CA MET A 90 4.27 10.59 -7.58
C MET A 90 3.21 11.65 -7.93
N ILE A 91 2.01 11.22 -8.32
CA ILE A 91 0.88 12.12 -8.63
C ILE A 91 0.43 12.89 -7.38
N ILE A 92 0.27 12.19 -6.24
CA ILE A 92 -0.14 12.78 -4.96
C ILE A 92 0.91 13.79 -4.49
N SER A 93 2.20 13.43 -4.54
CA SER A 93 3.31 14.31 -4.17
C SER A 93 3.37 15.57 -5.03
N ASN A 94 3.25 15.44 -6.35
CA ASN A 94 3.24 16.60 -7.24
C ASN A 94 2.04 17.54 -7.01
N LYS A 95 0.92 17.01 -6.53
CA LYS A 95 -0.32 17.77 -6.33
C LYS A 95 -0.37 18.50 -4.98
N TYR A 96 0.24 17.93 -3.94
CA TYR A 96 0.03 18.40 -2.57
C TYR A 96 1.32 18.73 -1.80
N ALA A 97 2.48 18.17 -2.16
CA ALA A 97 3.73 18.36 -1.42
C ALA A 97 4.72 19.32 -2.11
N LYS A 98 4.32 19.94 -3.24
CA LYS A 98 5.12 20.92 -3.99
C LYS A 98 4.47 22.30 -3.97
#